data_AF-A0A346A010-F1
#
_entry.id   AF-A0A346A010-F1
#
_cell.length_a   1.000
_cell.length_b   1.000
_cell.length_c   1.000
_cell.angle_alpha   90.00
_cell.angle_beta   90.00
_cell.angle_gamma   90.00
#
_symmetry.space_group_name_H-M   'P 1'
#
loop_
_entity.id
_entity.type
_entity.pdbx_description
1 polymer ?
#
loop_
_entity_poly.entity_id
_entity_poly.type
_entity_poly.pdbx_seq_one_letter_code
_entity_poly.pdbx_strand_id
1 'polypeptide(L)'
;MAPFSKLAAVLVIAGALAGCSEYTDRRDMISEYGGNAVQNDKVVQMVDPWPPHAANRNIAFNGEVMQTAVARYRTGRVISPSGTGTSTTYQQQNNGNNNTPLGPTVNQSGATK
;
A
#
# COMPACT_ATOMS: atom_id res chain seq x y z
N MET A 1 72.34 31.75 10.46
CA MET A 1 71.03 31.43 9.84
C MET A 1 70.26 30.53 10.81
N ALA A 2 69.26 31.08 11.48
CA ALA A 2 68.69 30.47 12.69
C ALA A 2 67.84 29.21 12.38
N PRO A 3 68.10 28.07 13.06
CA PRO A 3 67.37 26.82 12.84
C PRO A 3 65.87 26.93 13.20
N PHE A 4 65.52 27.89 14.07
CA PHE A 4 64.14 28.17 14.49
C PHE A 4 63.23 28.65 13.35
N SER A 5 63.78 29.31 12.32
CA SER A 5 62.99 29.79 11.18
C SER A 5 62.45 28.63 10.32
N LYS A 6 63.27 27.58 10.15
CA LYS A 6 62.86 26.38 9.42
C LYS A 6 61.79 25.60 10.19
N LEU A 7 61.92 25.54 11.51
CA LEU A 7 60.97 24.85 12.39
C LEU A 7 59.60 25.55 12.43
N ALA A 8 59.60 26.89 12.47
CA ALA A 8 58.38 27.69 12.35
C ALA A 8 57.67 27.47 10.99
N ALA A 9 58.42 27.42 9.89
CA ALA A 9 57.84 27.15 8.57
C ALA A 9 57.20 25.75 8.49
N VAL A 10 57.84 24.73 9.08
CA VAL A 10 57.31 23.36 9.12
C VAL A 10 56.01 23.30 9.95
N LEU A 11 55.94 23.99 11.08
CA LEU A 11 54.73 24.02 11.91
C LEU A 11 53.56 24.72 11.21
N VAL A 12 53.81 25.82 10.51
CA VAL A 12 52.78 26.53 9.72
C VAL A 12 52.24 25.65 8.60
N ILE A 13 53.13 24.96 7.89
CA ILE A 13 52.74 24.03 6.82
C ILE A 13 51.94 22.85 7.40
N ALA A 14 52.41 22.24 8.49
CA ALA A 14 51.72 21.12 9.12
C ALA A 14 50.31 21.51 9.63
N GLY A 15 50.15 22.70 10.21
CA GLY A 15 48.83 23.21 10.62
C GLY A 15 47.89 23.45 9.45
N ALA A 16 48.40 24.01 8.34
CA ALA A 16 47.60 24.22 7.13
C ALA A 16 47.15 22.91 6.48
N LEU A 17 48.01 21.88 6.45
CA LEU A 17 47.62 20.56 5.94
C LEU A 17 46.66 19.82 6.87
N ALA A 18 46.80 19.99 8.19
CA ALA A 18 45.89 19.37 9.17
C ALA A 18 44.46 19.92 9.03
N GLY A 19 44.29 21.24 8.82
CA GLY A 19 42.97 21.86 8.59
C GLY A 19 42.30 21.42 7.28
N CYS A 20 43.07 21.04 6.26
CA CYS A 20 42.54 20.49 5.01
C CYS A 20 42.05 19.03 5.14
N SER A 21 42.37 18.34 6.24
CA SER A 21 41.91 16.95 6.46
C SER A 21 40.50 16.84 7.04
N GLU A 22 39.91 17.97 7.47
CA GLU A 22 38.57 18.00 8.06
C GLU A 22 37.49 17.51 7.07
N TYR A 23 37.71 17.64 5.77
CA TYR A 23 36.83 17.10 4.73
C TYR A 23 36.89 15.56 4.60
N THR A 24 38.03 14.95 4.94
CA THR A 24 38.21 13.48 4.92
C THR A 24 37.87 12.81 6.25
N ASP A 25 37.77 13.60 7.31
CA ASP A 25 37.39 13.12 8.64
C ASP A 25 35.87 12.88 8.68
N ARG A 26 35.46 11.61 8.72
CA ARG A 26 34.06 11.19 8.86
C ARG A 26 33.55 11.46 10.29
N ARG A 27 33.45 12.73 10.67
CA ARG A 27 32.96 13.20 11.99
C ARG A 27 31.49 13.58 11.99
N ASP A 28 30.80 13.38 10.87
CA ASP A 28 29.35 13.44 10.78
C ASP A 28 28.75 12.58 11.91
N MET A 29 28.15 13.23 12.91
CA MET A 29 27.48 12.61 14.08
C MET A 29 28.33 12.18 15.30
N ILE A 30 29.62 12.56 15.42
CA ILE A 30 30.41 12.27 16.64
C ILE A 30 30.79 13.54 17.43
N SER A 31 29.89 14.52 17.49
CA SER A 31 30.10 15.72 18.31
C SER A 31 29.30 15.64 19.62
N GLU A 32 29.81 16.22 20.70
CA GLU A 32 29.05 16.40 21.96
C GLU A 32 27.77 17.25 21.75
N TYR A 33 27.68 17.97 20.63
CA TYR A 33 26.50 18.72 20.18
C TYR A 33 25.54 17.89 19.31
N GLY A 34 25.89 16.63 19.00
CA GLY A 34 25.15 15.72 18.10
C GLY A 34 23.84 15.18 18.68
N GLY A 35 23.40 15.69 19.82
CA GLY A 35 22.19 15.24 20.50
C GLY A 35 22.40 13.90 21.22
N ASN A 36 21.58 13.68 22.24
CA ASN A 36 21.64 12.47 23.06
C ASN A 36 21.26 11.23 22.21
N ALA A 37 22.27 10.51 21.72
CA ALA A 37 22.11 9.32 20.88
C ALA A 37 21.15 8.29 21.51
N VAL A 38 21.23 8.11 22.82
CA VAL A 38 20.34 7.21 23.57
C VAL A 38 18.88 7.70 23.53
N GLN A 39 18.64 9.00 23.57
CA GLN A 39 17.30 9.57 23.46
C GLN A 39 16.75 9.46 22.03
N ASN A 40 17.61 9.64 21.03
CA ASN A 40 17.23 9.46 19.63
C ASN A 40 16.86 8.00 19.34
N ASP A 41 17.64 7.04 19.82
CA ASP A 41 17.36 5.61 19.67
C ASP A 41 16.01 5.23 20.30
N LYS A 42 15.66 5.80 21.45
CA LYS A 42 14.34 5.57 22.08
C LYS A 42 13.17 6.00 21.20
N VAL A 43 13.32 7.10 20.46
CA VAL A 43 12.26 7.62 19.59
C VAL A 43 12.21 6.86 18.27
N VAL A 44 13.38 6.59 17.67
CA VAL A 44 13.49 5.87 16.39
C VAL A 44 13.05 4.41 16.53
N GLN A 45 13.36 3.76 17.65
CA GLN A 45 12.95 2.39 17.94
C GLN A 45 11.60 2.32 18.67
N MET A 46 10.89 3.44 18.81
CA MET A 46 9.56 3.43 19.38
C MET A 46 8.63 2.60 18.49
N VAL A 47 8.00 1.58 19.07
CA VAL A 47 6.99 0.78 18.37
C VAL A 47 5.80 1.70 18.07
N ASP A 48 5.61 2.04 16.79
CA ASP A 48 4.40 2.74 16.35
C ASP A 48 3.24 1.73 16.35
N PRO A 49 2.25 1.88 17.26
CA PRO A 49 1.11 0.99 17.27
C PRO A 49 0.26 1.25 16.03
N TRP A 50 0.10 0.21 15.20
CA TRP A 50 -0.91 0.25 14.14
C TRP A 50 -2.27 0.63 14.73
N PRO A 51 -3.00 1.58 14.12
CA PRO A 51 -4.29 1.98 14.64
C PRO A 51 -5.25 0.78 14.67
N PRO A 52 -6.14 0.67 15.67
CA PRO A 52 -6.93 -0.55 15.91
C PRO A 52 -7.84 -0.93 14.73
N HIS A 53 -8.25 0.03 13.90
CA HIS A 53 -9.02 -0.24 12.69
C HIS A 53 -8.21 -0.91 11.57
N ALA A 54 -6.88 -0.81 11.57
CA ALA A 54 -6.03 -1.50 10.60
C ALA A 54 -6.07 -3.04 10.75
N ALA A 55 -6.45 -3.53 11.94
CA ALA A 55 -6.66 -4.97 12.19
C ALA A 55 -8.05 -5.46 11.76
N ASN A 56 -8.98 -4.57 11.41
CA ASN A 56 -10.35 -4.95 11.07
C ASN A 56 -10.42 -5.57 9.67
N ARG A 57 -10.63 -6.89 9.61
CA ARG A 57 -10.83 -7.65 8.37
C ARG A 57 -12.31 -7.87 8.02
N ASN A 58 -13.22 -7.22 8.74
CA ASN A 58 -14.64 -7.27 8.43
C ASN A 58 -14.93 -6.38 7.22
N ILE A 59 -14.81 -6.98 6.04
CA ILE A 59 -15.14 -6.34 4.77
C ILE A 59 -16.61 -6.62 4.49
N ALA A 60 -17.45 -5.57 4.51
CA ALA A 60 -18.90 -5.67 4.31
C ALA A 60 -19.31 -6.16 2.90
N PHE A 61 -18.36 -6.27 1.98
CA PHE A 61 -18.58 -6.60 0.57
C PHE A 61 -17.83 -7.87 0.18
N ASN A 62 -18.55 -8.76 -0.52
CA ASN A 62 -17.99 -9.96 -1.12
C ASN A 62 -17.81 -9.74 -2.63
N GLY A 63 -16.57 -9.86 -3.12
CA GLY A 63 -16.23 -9.64 -4.53
C GLY A 63 -16.96 -10.58 -5.50
N GLU A 64 -17.23 -11.83 -5.08
CA GLU A 64 -17.96 -12.81 -5.88
C GLU A 64 -19.43 -12.40 -6.08
N VAL A 65 -20.06 -11.90 -5.01
CA VAL A 65 -21.44 -11.40 -5.04
C VAL A 65 -21.53 -10.15 -5.92
N MET A 66 -20.56 -9.24 -5.80
CA MET A 66 -20.47 -8.03 -6.63
C MET A 66 -20.26 -8.36 -8.11
N GLN A 67 -19.36 -9.30 -8.44
CA GLN A 67 -19.15 -9.76 -9.81
C GLN A 67 -20.43 -10.35 -10.41
N THR A 68 -21.16 -11.15 -9.62
CA THR A 68 -22.43 -11.75 -10.05
C THR A 68 -23.48 -10.68 -10.32
N ALA A 69 -23.57 -9.64 -9.49
CA ALA A 69 -24.47 -8.51 -9.71
C ALA A 69 -24.12 -7.73 -10.99
N VAL A 70 -22.84 -7.44 -11.22
CA VAL A 70 -22.38 -6.74 -12.44
C VAL A 70 -22.65 -7.58 -13.69
N ALA A 71 -22.43 -8.89 -13.64
CA ALA A 71 -22.71 -9.79 -14.76
C ALA A 71 -24.20 -9.78 -15.15
N ARG A 72 -25.10 -9.65 -14.18
CA ARG A 72 -26.55 -9.56 -14.42
C ARG A 72 -26.93 -8.27 -15.15
N TYR A 73 -26.36 -7.13 -14.75
CA TYR A 73 -26.59 -5.86 -15.46
C TYR A 73 -26.11 -5.92 -16.91
N ARG A 74 -24.93 -6.49 -17.16
CA ARG A 74 -24.38 -6.62 -18.53
C ARG A 74 -25.20 -7.54 -19.43
N THR A 75 -25.80 -8.58 -18.85
CA THR A 75 -26.56 -9.59 -19.60
C THR A 75 -28.06 -9.32 -19.61
N GLY A 76 -28.53 -8.23 -18.99
CA GLY A 76 -29.95 -7.89 -18.89
C GLY A 76 -30.78 -8.92 -18.12
N ARG A 77 -30.19 -9.58 -17.12
CA ARG A 77 -30.80 -10.67 -16.35
C ARG A 77 -31.20 -10.20 -14.95
N VAL A 78 -32.31 -10.70 -14.41
CA VAL A 78 -32.82 -10.38 -13.06
C VAL A 78 -33.09 -11.68 -12.30
N ILE A 79 -32.85 -11.67 -10.98
CA ILE A 79 -33.33 -12.74 -10.10
C ILE A 79 -34.77 -12.43 -9.72
N SER A 80 -35.69 -13.32 -10.11
CA SER A 80 -37.08 -13.24 -9.67
C SER A 80 -37.19 -13.48 -8.16
N PRO A 81 -37.97 -12.66 -7.42
CA PRO A 81 -38.19 -12.88 -6.00
C PRO A 81 -38.90 -14.23 -5.79
N SER A 82 -38.32 -15.10 -4.95
CA SER A 82 -39.03 -16.26 -4.43
C SER A 82 -39.99 -15.79 -3.34
N GLY A 83 -41.25 -16.21 -3.42
CA GLY A 83 -42.28 -15.83 -2.45
C GLY A 83 -41.88 -16.21 -1.02
N THR A 84 -42.20 -15.35 -0.06
CA THR A 84 -41.92 -15.54 1.38
C THR A 84 -42.90 -16.48 2.08
N GLY A 85 -43.75 -17.20 1.33
CA GLY A 85 -44.77 -18.08 1.88
C GLY A 85 -44.20 -19.43 2.33
N THR A 86 -44.41 -19.78 3.60
CA THR A 86 -44.04 -21.08 4.18
C THR A 86 -45.11 -22.16 3.92
N SER A 87 -45.72 -22.17 2.74
CA SER A 87 -46.76 -23.14 2.39
C SER A 87 -46.13 -24.39 1.79
N THR A 88 -46.17 -25.49 2.53
CA THR A 88 -45.56 -26.81 2.29
C THR A 88 -46.17 -27.60 1.12
N THR A 89 -46.38 -26.99 -0.03
CA THR A 89 -46.70 -27.73 -1.25
C THR A 89 -45.61 -27.47 -2.26
N TYR A 90 -44.72 -28.46 -2.39
CA TYR A 90 -43.78 -28.71 -3.49
C TYR A 90 -44.11 -27.90 -4.76
N GLN A 91 -43.67 -26.65 -4.81
CA GLN A 91 -43.28 -26.07 -6.08
C GLN A 91 -41.84 -26.49 -6.20
N GLN A 92 -41.66 -27.63 -6.86
CA GLN A 92 -40.39 -28.07 -7.40
C GLN A 92 -39.72 -26.82 -7.96
N GLN A 93 -38.62 -26.41 -7.32
CA GLN A 93 -37.76 -25.35 -7.81
C GLN A 93 -37.33 -25.81 -9.19
N ASN A 94 -38.06 -25.37 -10.21
CA ASN A 94 -37.65 -25.54 -11.57
C ASN A 94 -36.31 -24.84 -11.60
N ASN A 95 -35.28 -25.64 -11.85
CA ASN A 95 -33.96 -25.22 -12.23
C ASN A 95 -34.08 -24.46 -13.55
N GLY A 96 -34.75 -23.31 -13.50
CA GLY A 96 -34.87 -22.36 -14.56
C GLY A 96 -33.58 -21.58 -14.52
N ASN A 97 -32.58 -22.07 -15.26
CA ASN A 97 -31.51 -21.25 -15.78
C ASN A 97 -32.07 -19.84 -16.06
N ASN A 98 -31.61 -18.84 -15.31
CA ASN A 98 -31.97 -17.41 -15.46
C ASN A 98 -31.41 -16.87 -16.80
N ASN A 99 -31.79 -17.50 -17.90
CA ASN A 99 -31.26 -17.27 -19.24
C ASN A 99 -32.15 -16.36 -20.08
N THR A 100 -33.28 -15.89 -19.55
CA THR A 100 -34.18 -14.99 -20.29
C THR A 100 -33.71 -13.55 -20.13
N PRO A 101 -33.23 -12.89 -21.20
CA PRO A 101 -32.94 -11.46 -21.18
C PRO A 101 -34.26 -10.69 -21.01
N LEU A 102 -34.28 -9.67 -20.16
CA LEU A 102 -35.40 -8.75 -20.09
C LEU A 102 -35.23 -7.70 -21.19
N GLY A 103 -35.75 -8.01 -22.37
CA GLY A 103 -35.77 -7.16 -23.56
C GLY A 103 -36.33 -7.95 -24.76
N PRO A 104 -36.82 -7.28 -25.83
CA PRO A 104 -37.29 -7.99 -27.01
C PRO A 104 -36.18 -8.89 -27.58
N THR A 105 -36.54 -10.12 -27.95
CA THR A 105 -35.63 -11.07 -28.60
C THR A 105 -35.05 -10.44 -29.86
N VAL A 106 -33.77 -10.07 -29.86
CA VAL A 106 -33.07 -9.63 -31.08
C VAL A 106 -32.85 -10.89 -31.93
N ASN A 107 -33.70 -11.11 -32.93
CA ASN A 107 -33.51 -12.13 -33.94
C ASN A 107 -32.32 -11.71 -34.82
N GLN A 108 -31.13 -12.25 -34.56
CA GLN A 108 -29.96 -12.03 -35.40
C GLN A 108 -30.04 -12.91 -36.66
N SER A 109 -31.03 -12.62 -37.51
CA SER A 109 -31.12 -13.16 -38.87
C SER A 109 -30.40 -12.21 -39.81
N GLY A 110 -29.18 -12.55 -40.21
CA GLY A 110 -28.49 -11.85 -41.30
C GLY A 110 -26.97 -11.92 -41.25
N ALA A 111 -26.39 -13.10 -41.48
CA ALA A 111 -25.02 -13.24 -41.96
C ALA A 111 -24.79 -14.64 -42.55
N THR A 112 -25.35 -14.88 -43.73
CA THR A 112 -24.83 -15.93 -44.63
C THR A 112 -24.01 -15.24 -45.71
N LYS A 113 -22.78 -15.72 -45.87
CA LYS A 113 -21.79 -15.33 -46.89
C LYS A 113 -22.35 -15.41 -48.31
#